data_AF-A0A4W6DL17-F1
#
_entry.id   AF-A0A4W6DL17-F1
#
_cell.length_a   1.000
_cell.length_b   1.000
_cell.length_c   1.000
_cell.angle_alpha   90.00
_cell.angle_beta   90.00
_cell.angle_gamma   90.00
#
_symmetry.space_group_name_H-M   'P 1'
#
loop_
_entity.id
_entity.type
_entity.pdbx_description
1 polymer ?
#
loop_
_entity_poly.entity_id
_entity_poly.type
_entity_poly.pdbx_seq_one_letter_code
_entity_poly.pdbx_strand_id
1 'polypeptide(L)'
;MNRHQELGQSEQEQEEVTGLVCQEDDLKDGQMKEVTVGDQNVLLVRTHGQYSAIGNKCSHYNAPLVKGALVGDRVRCPFHGACFNVRTGDIEEYPGLDCLPSYKVKVEDGKVYVSINKKTIMLTKRVKEMCSLAPDIKHTILLIGGGPASLVCAETLRQNCYQGRIIMVTKDTLPPFDKPKLSKAMNLDSSSILLRSSDFYQQYGIEVWTQKEVVSVNSANKAVMLNDGILQRYNQLLISTGCRARPLSCPGCDLQGVKLLQSYEDAREIHNSCLGQKAVIIGASFIGMEVASFLSDKAASVAMVGSTRYPFERSLGPEIGKMTMQMLEEQNVKFYMDDRVTGDKRREREGEGGGADQWYSPGS
;
A
#
# COMPACT_ATOMS: atom_id res chain seq x y z
N MET A 1 6.53 32.83 44.69
CA MET A 1 6.37 32.54 43.24
C MET A 1 7.75 32.19 42.69
N ASN A 2 7.85 31.20 41.79
CA ASN A 2 9.07 30.66 41.14
C ASN A 2 9.90 29.59 41.89
N ARG A 3 9.28 28.47 42.29
CA ARG A 3 10.01 27.19 42.45
C ARG A 3 9.39 26.01 41.69
N HIS A 4 8.12 26.12 41.28
CA HIS A 4 7.44 25.06 40.53
C HIS A 4 7.62 25.15 39.00
N GLN A 5 8.22 26.23 38.48
CA GLN A 5 8.49 26.39 37.04
C GLN A 5 9.87 25.84 36.61
N GLU A 6 10.87 25.86 37.49
CA GLU A 6 12.21 25.32 37.20
C GLU A 6 12.26 23.78 37.27
N LEU A 7 11.49 23.15 38.15
CA LEU A 7 11.45 21.68 38.30
C LEU A 7 10.82 20.97 37.07
N GLY A 8 9.88 21.61 36.38
CA GLY A 8 9.25 21.06 35.16
C GLY A 8 10.12 21.17 33.91
N GLN A 9 11.08 22.11 33.88
CA GLN A 9 12.07 22.24 32.80
C GLN A 9 13.22 21.23 32.98
N SER A 10 13.65 20.98 34.23
CA SER A 10 14.76 20.06 34.52
C SER A 10 14.45 18.58 34.27
N GLU A 11 13.19 18.15 34.39
CA GLU A 11 12.78 16.76 34.07
C GLU A 11 12.65 16.54 32.56
N GLN A 12 12.24 17.56 31.79
CA GLN A 12 12.17 17.49 30.32
C GLN A 12 13.57 17.43 29.68
N GLU A 13 14.56 18.12 30.25
CA GLU A 13 15.94 18.10 29.76
C GLU A 13 16.65 16.74 29.96
N GLN A 14 16.24 15.92 30.93
CA GLN A 14 16.80 14.58 31.14
C GLN A 14 16.28 13.53 30.14
N GLU A 15 15.16 13.80 29.48
CA GLU A 15 14.52 12.91 28.50
C GLU A 15 14.92 13.16 27.04
N GLU A 16 15.70 14.20 26.75
CA GLU A 16 16.16 14.53 25.39
C GLU A 16 17.64 14.21 25.19
N VAL A 17 18.00 13.76 23.99
CA VAL A 17 19.39 13.66 23.52
C VAL A 17 19.59 14.79 22.51
N THR A 18 20.48 15.74 22.85
CA THR A 18 20.82 16.86 21.98
C THR A 18 22.23 16.67 21.42
N GLY A 19 22.37 16.76 20.10
CA GLY A 19 23.65 16.65 19.42
C GLY A 19 23.93 17.88 18.55
N LEU A 20 25.17 18.35 18.55
CA LEU A 20 25.70 19.25 17.53
C LEU A 20 25.82 18.48 16.21
N VAL A 21 25.12 18.90 15.16
CA VAL A 21 25.04 18.14 13.90
C VAL A 21 25.84 18.76 12.75
N CYS A 22 25.99 20.09 12.72
CA CYS A 22 26.83 20.81 11.76
C CYS A 22 27.03 22.28 12.17
N GLN A 23 27.91 22.99 11.46
CA GLN A 23 27.91 24.46 11.44
C GLN A 23 26.76 24.97 10.56
N GLU A 24 26.30 26.20 10.80
CA GLU A 24 25.23 26.83 10.04
C GLU A 24 25.60 27.04 8.56
N ASP A 25 26.87 27.17 8.23
CA ASP A 25 27.30 27.34 6.83
C ASP A 25 27.54 26.01 6.10
N ASP A 26 27.47 24.87 6.80
CA ASP A 26 27.73 23.54 6.21
C ASP A 26 26.61 23.03 5.30
N LEU A 27 25.40 23.60 5.41
CA LEU A 27 24.24 23.21 4.63
C LEU A 27 23.61 24.45 3.98
N LYS A 28 23.61 24.49 2.64
CA LYS A 28 23.02 25.61 1.89
C LYS A 28 21.50 25.47 1.83
N ASP A 29 20.81 26.57 1.56
CA ASP A 29 19.37 26.54 1.37
C ASP A 29 18.98 25.64 0.19
N GLY A 30 17.89 24.88 0.35
CA GLY A 30 17.45 23.86 -0.61
C GLY A 30 18.26 22.56 -0.56
N GLN A 31 19.07 22.34 0.49
CA GLN A 31 19.82 21.11 0.69
C GLN A 31 19.29 20.29 1.87
N MET A 32 19.60 18.99 1.83
CA MET A 32 19.37 18.04 2.91
C MET A 32 20.60 17.18 3.14
N LYS A 33 20.80 16.75 4.39
CA LYS A 33 21.93 15.95 4.82
C LYS A 33 21.47 14.94 5.88
N GLU A 34 22.00 13.73 5.82
CA GLU A 34 21.85 12.79 6.93
C GLU A 34 22.88 13.09 8.02
N VAL A 35 22.40 13.21 9.26
CA VAL A 35 23.21 13.50 10.45
C VAL A 35 22.86 12.51 11.56
N THR A 36 23.75 12.34 12.53
CA THR A 36 23.58 11.40 13.63
C THR A 36 23.47 12.13 14.96
N VAL A 37 22.47 11.77 15.78
CA VAL A 37 22.25 12.30 17.14
C VAL A 37 22.08 11.12 18.08
N GLY A 38 23.06 10.89 18.97
CA GLY A 38 23.14 9.62 19.70
C GLY A 38 23.29 8.45 18.71
N ASP A 39 22.37 7.48 18.78
CA ASP A 39 22.35 6.30 17.89
C ASP A 39 21.35 6.43 16.72
N GLN A 40 20.75 7.60 16.51
CA GLN A 40 19.73 7.81 15.48
C GLN A 40 20.24 8.64 14.32
N ASN A 41 19.89 8.21 13.11
CA ASN A 41 20.08 8.99 11.91
C ASN A 41 18.86 9.86 11.63
N VAL A 42 19.11 11.11 11.30
CA VAL A 42 18.11 12.15 11.09
C VAL A 42 18.37 12.83 9.75
N LEU A 43 17.31 13.18 9.02
CA LEU A 43 17.42 14.03 7.84
C LEU A 43 17.33 15.48 8.29
N LEU A 44 18.46 16.18 8.26
CA LEU A 44 18.54 17.62 8.44
C LEU A 44 18.28 18.30 7.10
N VAL A 45 17.41 19.30 7.07
CA VAL A 45 17.02 20.02 5.86
C VAL A 45 17.15 21.51 6.13
N ARG A 46 17.64 22.29 5.15
CA ARG A 46 17.60 23.75 5.19
C ARG A 46 16.74 24.27 4.04
N THR A 47 15.66 24.96 4.36
CA THR A 47 14.72 25.55 3.39
C THR A 47 14.25 26.91 3.87
N HIS A 48 14.22 27.89 2.97
CA HIS A 48 13.86 29.27 3.28
C HIS A 48 14.71 29.86 4.42
N GLY A 49 16.00 29.51 4.47
CA GLY A 49 16.95 29.94 5.49
C GLY A 49 16.78 29.27 6.86
N GLN A 50 15.80 28.38 7.01
CA GLN A 50 15.49 27.72 8.28
C GLN A 50 15.86 26.24 8.26
N TYR A 51 16.31 25.73 9.41
CA TYR A 51 16.59 24.31 9.58
C TYR A 51 15.38 23.55 10.12
N SER A 52 15.17 22.36 9.60
CA SER A 52 14.25 21.37 10.15
C SER A 52 14.90 19.99 10.17
N ALA A 53 14.37 19.11 11.02
CA ALA A 53 14.89 17.77 11.21
C ALA A 53 13.73 16.77 11.29
N ILE A 54 13.77 15.75 10.44
CA ILE A 54 12.76 14.69 10.36
C ILE A 54 13.42 13.31 10.27
N GLY A 55 12.62 12.25 10.46
CA GLY A 55 13.09 10.87 10.27
C GLY A 55 13.78 10.68 8.91
N ASN A 56 14.89 9.93 8.89
CA ASN A 56 15.74 9.82 7.70
C ASN A 56 15.26 8.79 6.66
N LYS A 57 14.30 7.94 7.02
CA LYS A 57 13.80 6.84 6.18
C LYS A 57 12.32 7.05 5.87
N CYS A 58 11.94 6.72 4.63
CA CYS A 58 10.55 6.74 4.21
C CYS A 58 9.72 5.74 5.04
N SER A 59 8.58 6.20 5.59
CA SER A 59 7.67 5.37 6.41
C SER A 59 6.98 4.22 5.65
N HIS A 60 7.08 4.19 4.32
CA HIS A 60 6.56 3.11 3.48
C HIS A 60 7.48 1.88 3.49
N TYR A 61 8.61 1.93 2.75
CA TYR A 61 9.58 0.82 2.65
C TYR A 61 11.01 1.25 3.02
N ASN A 62 11.16 2.13 4.01
CA ASN A 62 12.43 2.49 4.65
C ASN A 62 13.51 3.05 3.72
N ALA A 63 13.14 3.53 2.53
CA ALA A 63 14.08 4.13 1.59
C ALA A 63 14.79 5.35 2.25
N PRO A 64 16.11 5.49 2.11
CA PRO A 64 16.84 6.63 2.67
C PRO A 64 16.43 7.91 1.94
N LEU A 65 15.83 8.85 2.66
CA LEU A 65 15.27 10.08 2.09
C LEU A 65 16.35 11.05 1.61
N VAL A 66 17.57 10.95 2.14
CA VAL A 66 18.74 11.70 1.64
C VAL A 66 19.06 11.37 0.18
N LYS A 67 18.63 10.20 -0.34
CA LYS A 67 18.74 9.85 -1.77
C LYS A 67 17.53 10.30 -2.59
N GLY A 68 16.54 10.94 -1.96
CA GLY A 68 15.34 11.46 -2.59
C GLY A 68 15.54 12.82 -3.25
N ALA A 69 14.44 13.48 -3.58
CA ALA A 69 14.43 14.83 -4.14
C ALA A 69 13.76 15.81 -3.17
N LEU A 70 14.41 16.94 -2.91
CA LEU A 70 13.86 18.05 -2.12
C LEU A 70 13.36 19.14 -3.08
N VAL A 71 12.10 19.54 -2.95
CA VAL A 71 11.49 20.64 -3.71
C VAL A 71 10.64 21.49 -2.78
N GLY A 72 11.05 22.74 -2.53
CA GLY A 72 10.45 23.57 -1.49
C GLY A 72 10.53 22.88 -0.13
N ASP A 73 9.43 22.86 0.62
CA ASP A 73 9.34 22.20 1.92
C ASP A 73 9.01 20.69 1.83
N ARG A 74 9.24 20.05 0.68
CA ARG A 74 8.78 18.68 0.41
C ARG A 74 9.92 17.76 0.02
N VAL A 75 10.09 16.65 0.73
CA VAL A 75 11.03 15.58 0.36
C VAL A 75 10.27 14.40 -0.25
N ARG A 76 10.66 13.99 -1.45
CA ARG A 76 10.09 12.88 -2.19
C ARG A 76 11.01 11.66 -2.13
N CYS A 77 10.45 10.54 -1.68
CA CYS A 77 11.12 9.26 -1.57
C CYS A 77 11.61 8.74 -2.94
N PRO A 78 12.85 8.23 -3.04
CA PRO A 78 13.43 7.79 -4.32
C PRO A 78 12.88 6.47 -4.84
N PHE A 79 12.18 5.67 -4.01
CA PHE A 79 11.67 4.37 -4.43
C PHE A 79 10.26 4.46 -5.01
N HIS A 80 9.29 4.89 -4.22
CA HIS A 80 7.87 4.84 -4.59
C HIS A 80 7.20 6.22 -4.63
N GLY A 81 7.97 7.29 -4.45
CA GLY A 81 7.45 8.65 -4.60
C GLY A 81 6.64 9.20 -3.43
N ALA A 82 6.52 8.48 -2.30
CA ALA A 82 5.90 9.01 -1.10
C ALA A 82 6.55 10.34 -0.70
N CYS A 83 5.75 11.35 -0.37
CA CYS A 83 6.22 12.71 -0.15
C CYS A 83 5.88 13.19 1.25
N PHE A 84 6.84 13.87 1.89
CA PHE A 84 6.74 14.33 3.27
C PHE A 84 7.06 15.81 3.37
N ASN A 85 6.36 16.50 4.26
CA ASN A 85 6.68 17.85 4.66
C ASN A 85 7.95 17.85 5.53
N VAL A 86 8.98 18.59 5.15
CA VAL A 86 10.27 18.59 5.87
C VAL A 86 10.22 19.34 7.20
N ARG A 87 9.20 20.18 7.43
CA ARG A 87 9.02 20.94 8.67
C ARG A 87 8.28 20.12 9.72
N THR A 88 7.20 19.45 9.32
CA THR A 88 6.32 18.73 10.25
C THR A 88 6.57 17.22 10.25
N GLY A 89 7.20 16.68 9.21
CA GLY A 89 7.30 15.25 8.96
C GLY A 89 6.00 14.63 8.43
N ASP A 90 4.94 15.41 8.21
CA ASP A 90 3.66 14.87 7.74
C ASP A 90 3.78 14.23 6.35
N ILE A 91 3.09 13.11 6.16
CA ILE A 91 2.86 12.55 4.82
C ILE A 91 1.94 13.49 4.03
N GLU A 92 2.34 13.84 2.82
CA GLU A 92 1.57 14.69 1.90
C GLU A 92 1.17 13.94 0.63
N GLU A 93 1.96 12.95 0.19
CA GLU A 93 1.60 12.07 -0.93
C GLU A 93 1.93 10.61 -0.62
N TYR A 94 0.96 9.73 -0.92
CA TYR A 94 1.03 8.26 -0.82
C TYR A 94 2.13 7.67 -1.73
N PRO A 95 2.55 6.40 -1.57
CA PRO A 95 1.86 5.25 -0.94
C PRO A 95 2.03 5.08 0.58
N GLY A 96 2.91 5.83 1.25
CA GLY A 96 3.03 5.74 2.72
C GLY A 96 1.77 6.25 3.43
N LEU A 97 1.36 5.60 4.52
CA LEU A 97 0.22 6.04 5.36
C LEU A 97 0.64 6.81 6.61
N ASP A 98 1.89 6.63 7.03
CA ASP A 98 2.41 7.20 8.27
C ASP A 98 3.29 8.41 7.98
N CYS A 99 3.22 9.39 8.88
CA CYS A 99 4.14 10.52 8.92
C CYS A 99 5.50 10.09 9.49
N LEU A 100 6.48 10.96 9.36
CA LEU A 100 7.80 10.84 9.96
C LEU A 100 7.82 11.54 11.33
N PRO A 101 8.63 11.07 12.27
CA PRO A 101 8.96 11.87 13.45
C PRO A 101 9.63 13.18 13.03
N SER A 102 9.33 14.26 13.75
CA SER A 102 9.99 15.56 13.62
C SER A 102 10.75 15.87 14.90
N TYR A 103 11.93 16.47 14.76
CA TYR A 103 12.84 16.75 15.88
C TYR A 103 13.04 18.25 16.03
N LYS A 104 13.29 18.69 17.27
CA LYS A 104 13.55 20.10 17.55
C LYS A 104 14.93 20.46 16.99
N VAL A 105 15.02 21.62 16.35
CA VAL A 105 16.28 22.18 15.86
C VAL A 105 16.53 23.52 16.53
N LYS A 106 17.74 23.73 17.04
CA LYS A 106 18.21 25.01 17.59
C LYS A 106 19.45 25.45 16.83
N VAL A 107 19.46 26.71 16.38
CA VAL A 107 20.66 27.35 15.81
C VAL A 107 21.15 28.38 16.82
N GLU A 108 22.40 28.27 17.26
CA GLU A 108 23.00 29.15 18.26
C GLU A 108 24.50 29.27 18.00
N ASP A 109 25.03 30.49 18.00
CA ASP A 109 26.44 30.79 17.75
C ASP A 109 27.01 30.14 16.48
N GLY A 110 26.25 30.15 15.38
CA GLY A 110 26.62 29.56 14.09
C GLY A 110 26.64 28.03 14.08
N LYS A 111 26.08 27.37 15.09
CA LYS A 111 26.01 25.92 15.22
C LYS A 111 24.58 25.42 15.20
N VAL A 112 24.36 24.27 14.57
CA VAL A 112 23.04 23.63 14.46
C VAL A 112 22.99 22.42 15.39
N TYR A 113 22.00 22.42 16.28
CA TYR A 113 21.73 21.34 17.24
C TYR A 113 20.38 20.70 16.95
N VAL A 114 20.31 19.38 17.09
CA VAL A 114 19.06 18.61 16.99
C VAL A 114 18.82 17.88 18.30
N SER A 115 17.59 17.96 18.81
CA SER A 115 17.15 17.31 20.05
C SER A 115 16.10 16.24 19.77
N ILE A 116 16.35 15.03 20.26
CA ILE A 116 15.47 13.86 20.11
C ILE A 116 14.97 13.42 21.48
N ASN A 117 13.66 13.26 21.64
CA ASN A 117 13.09 12.68 22.87
C ASN A 117 13.37 11.17 22.92
N LYS A 118 13.97 10.70 24.02
CA LYS A 118 14.35 9.30 24.28
C LYS A 118 13.16 8.34 24.24
N LYS A 119 11.96 8.77 24.61
CA LYS A 119 10.73 7.95 24.53
C LYS A 119 10.31 7.67 23.09
N THR A 120 10.61 8.60 22.18
CA THR A 120 10.26 8.49 20.76
C THR A 120 11.44 8.09 19.88
N ILE A 121 12.61 7.84 20.46
CA ILE A 121 13.86 7.62 19.72
C ILE A 121 13.80 6.41 18.78
N MET A 122 13.00 5.40 19.13
CA MET A 122 12.82 4.18 18.35
C MET A 122 11.70 4.30 17.30
N LEU A 123 10.93 5.40 17.30
CA LEU A 123 9.84 5.58 16.35
C LEU A 123 10.41 5.96 14.98
N THR A 124 10.21 5.10 13.99
CA THR A 124 10.55 5.38 12.59
C THR A 124 9.40 6.05 11.82
N LYS A 125 8.20 6.04 12.41
CA LYS A 125 6.97 6.57 11.81
C LYS A 125 5.95 6.92 12.89
N ARG A 126 4.98 7.77 12.56
CA ARG A 126 3.86 8.14 13.44
C ARG A 126 2.56 8.29 12.64
N VAL A 127 1.43 8.06 13.30
CA VAL A 127 0.12 8.42 12.75
C VAL A 127 -0.07 9.93 12.87
N LYS A 128 -0.76 10.55 11.91
CA LYS A 128 -1.15 11.97 12.01
C LYS A 128 -2.15 12.17 13.14
N GLU A 129 -2.13 13.32 13.80
CA GLU A 129 -3.09 13.62 14.86
C GLU A 129 -4.54 13.54 14.35
N MET A 130 -5.40 12.96 15.17
CA MET A 130 -6.78 12.61 14.81
C MET A 130 -7.68 12.70 16.04
N CYS A 131 -8.89 13.20 15.86
CA CYS A 131 -9.93 13.08 16.88
C CYS A 131 -10.47 11.64 16.92
N SER A 132 -11.29 11.34 17.93
CA SER A 132 -12.04 10.08 18.03
C SER A 132 -13.55 10.32 17.95
N LEU A 133 -14.33 9.24 17.95
CA LEU A 133 -15.78 9.27 18.00
C LEU A 133 -16.28 9.95 19.29
N ALA A 134 -17.22 10.89 19.17
CA ALA A 134 -17.97 11.44 20.29
C ALA A 134 -19.35 10.75 20.38
N PRO A 135 -19.74 10.16 21.53
CA PRO A 135 -20.96 9.34 21.65
C PRO A 135 -22.28 10.05 21.34
N ASP A 136 -22.32 11.38 21.48
CA ASP A 136 -23.48 12.23 21.26
C ASP A 136 -23.66 12.64 19.79
N ILE A 137 -22.62 12.52 18.96
CA ILE A 137 -22.66 12.89 17.54
C ILE A 137 -23.12 11.70 16.70
N LYS A 138 -24.43 11.66 16.41
CA LYS A 138 -25.08 10.55 15.69
C LYS A 138 -24.95 10.57 14.17
N HIS A 139 -24.32 11.61 13.59
CA HIS A 139 -24.11 11.70 12.15
C HIS A 139 -23.26 10.51 11.68
N THR A 140 -23.70 9.81 10.64
CA THR A 140 -23.06 8.60 10.12
C THR A 140 -22.54 8.84 8.71
N ILE A 141 -21.24 8.61 8.52
CA ILE A 141 -20.62 8.51 7.20
C ILE A 141 -20.41 7.03 6.89
N LEU A 142 -20.97 6.58 5.78
CA LEU A 142 -20.82 5.21 5.29
C LEU A 142 -19.83 5.17 4.13
N LEU A 143 -18.86 4.27 4.20
CA LEU A 143 -17.81 4.07 3.19
C LEU A 143 -17.95 2.67 2.60
N ILE A 144 -18.33 2.57 1.32
CA ILE A 144 -18.49 1.27 0.63
C ILE A 144 -17.19 0.90 -0.08
N GLY A 145 -16.50 -0.09 0.46
CA GLY A 145 -15.24 -0.64 -0.05
C GLY A 145 -14.18 -0.70 1.05
N GLY A 146 -13.46 -1.81 1.18
CA GLY A 146 -12.37 -1.99 2.15
C GLY A 146 -10.98 -1.62 1.61
N GLY A 147 -10.90 -0.68 0.66
CA GLY A 147 -9.65 -0.29 0.01
C GLY A 147 -8.97 0.94 0.66
N PRO A 148 -7.78 1.33 0.15
CA PRO A 148 -7.06 2.50 0.64
C PRO A 148 -7.88 3.80 0.51
N ALA A 149 -8.76 3.92 -0.49
CA ALA A 149 -9.64 5.08 -0.64
C ALA A 149 -10.56 5.30 0.56
N SER A 150 -11.19 4.23 1.07
CA SER A 150 -12.05 4.33 2.27
C SER A 150 -11.23 4.54 3.54
N LEU A 151 -10.10 3.86 3.67
CA LEU A 151 -9.21 4.04 4.81
C LEU A 151 -8.74 5.49 4.92
N VAL A 152 -8.20 6.03 3.83
CA VAL A 152 -7.75 7.42 3.75
C VAL A 152 -8.89 8.38 4.03
N CYS A 153 -10.09 8.15 3.48
CA CYS A 153 -11.25 8.98 3.78
C CYS A 153 -11.58 8.98 5.29
N ALA A 154 -11.60 7.81 5.93
CA ALA A 154 -11.86 7.70 7.36
C ALA A 154 -10.80 8.44 8.20
N GLU A 155 -9.52 8.28 7.85
CA GLU A 155 -8.42 8.99 8.51
C GLU A 155 -8.52 10.50 8.31
N THR A 156 -8.72 10.97 7.08
CA THR A 156 -8.86 12.40 6.78
C THR A 156 -10.04 13.02 7.51
N LEU A 157 -11.17 12.31 7.64
CA LEU A 157 -12.29 12.77 8.46
C LEU A 157 -11.88 12.98 9.92
N ARG A 158 -11.18 12.01 10.52
CA ARG A 158 -10.68 12.13 11.91
C ARG A 158 -9.59 13.21 12.06
N GLN A 159 -8.74 13.39 11.06
CA GLN A 159 -7.72 14.46 11.02
C GLN A 159 -8.35 15.85 10.96
N ASN A 160 -9.54 15.97 10.35
CA ASN A 160 -10.34 17.20 10.29
C ASN A 160 -11.37 17.29 11.42
N CYS A 161 -11.14 16.57 12.52
CA CYS A 161 -11.98 16.58 13.71
C CYS A 161 -13.45 16.21 13.47
N TYR A 162 -13.77 15.40 12.45
CA TYR A 162 -15.10 14.81 12.33
C TYR A 162 -15.27 13.76 13.43
N GLN A 163 -16.17 14.00 14.37
CA GLN A 163 -16.37 13.16 15.55
C GLN A 163 -17.59 12.23 15.46
N GLY A 164 -18.32 12.22 14.35
CA GLY A 164 -19.47 11.33 14.16
C GLY A 164 -19.09 9.87 13.85
N ARG A 165 -20.09 9.02 13.69
CA ARG A 165 -19.92 7.61 13.35
C ARG A 165 -19.35 7.44 11.93
N ILE A 166 -18.36 6.55 11.77
CA ILE A 166 -17.81 6.13 10.48
C ILE A 166 -17.95 4.63 10.38
N ILE A 167 -18.58 4.16 9.30
CA ILE A 167 -18.74 2.73 9.01
C ILE A 167 -18.09 2.47 7.65
N MET A 168 -17.10 1.58 7.63
CA MET A 168 -16.54 1.03 6.41
C MET A 168 -17.10 -0.37 6.18
N VAL A 169 -17.64 -0.62 5.00
CA VAL A 169 -18.23 -1.91 4.64
C VAL A 169 -17.42 -2.53 3.51
N THR A 170 -17.03 -3.79 3.67
CA THR A 170 -16.31 -4.54 2.64
C THR A 170 -16.78 -5.99 2.57
N LYS A 171 -16.81 -6.52 1.34
CA LYS A 171 -17.05 -7.94 1.10
C LYS A 171 -15.83 -8.81 1.41
N ASP A 172 -14.65 -8.19 1.51
CA ASP A 172 -13.42 -8.89 1.85
C ASP A 172 -13.50 -9.45 3.29
N THR A 173 -12.80 -10.54 3.56
CA THR A 173 -12.69 -11.15 4.90
C THR A 173 -11.85 -10.30 5.85
N LEU A 174 -10.86 -9.59 5.30
CA LEU A 174 -9.91 -8.75 6.01
C LEU A 174 -10.35 -7.28 6.04
N PRO A 175 -9.94 -6.51 7.08
CA PRO A 175 -9.97 -5.05 7.03
C PRO A 175 -9.00 -4.52 5.95
N PRO A 176 -8.99 -3.20 5.65
CA PRO A 176 -8.12 -2.63 4.62
C PRO A 176 -6.68 -3.15 4.62
N PHE A 177 -6.26 -3.65 3.47
CA PHE A 177 -4.97 -4.30 3.27
C PHE A 177 -4.30 -3.84 1.97
N ASP A 178 -2.99 -4.08 1.88
CA ASP A 178 -2.11 -3.72 0.77
C ASP A 178 -2.29 -4.70 -0.40
N LYS A 179 -3.21 -4.36 -1.30
CA LYS A 179 -3.51 -5.15 -2.51
C LYS A 179 -2.29 -5.38 -3.42
N PRO A 180 -1.39 -4.41 -3.66
CA PRO A 180 -0.13 -4.65 -4.39
C PRO A 180 0.73 -5.81 -3.88
N LYS A 181 0.61 -6.22 -2.61
CA LYS A 181 1.35 -7.40 -2.10
C LYS A 181 0.79 -8.73 -2.62
N LEU A 182 -0.49 -8.78 -3.03
CA LEU A 182 -1.15 -10.01 -3.47
C LEU A 182 -0.55 -10.64 -4.72
N SER A 183 0.18 -9.88 -5.56
CA SER A 183 0.87 -10.39 -6.75
C SER A 183 2.38 -10.50 -6.58
N LYS A 184 2.95 -9.91 -5.51
CA LYS A 184 4.40 -9.89 -5.25
C LYS A 184 4.85 -10.93 -4.23
N ALA A 185 3.98 -11.25 -3.27
CA ALA A 185 4.27 -12.19 -2.20
C ALA A 185 2.96 -12.88 -1.78
N MET A 186 2.55 -13.87 -2.57
CA MET A 186 1.22 -14.50 -2.46
C MET A 186 1.08 -15.44 -1.25
N ASN A 187 2.18 -15.71 -0.55
CA ASN A 187 2.27 -16.61 0.60
C ASN A 187 2.33 -15.88 1.95
N LEU A 188 2.05 -14.58 1.97
CA LEU A 188 2.11 -13.76 3.18
C LEU A 188 0.99 -14.08 4.17
N ASP A 189 1.31 -13.93 5.46
CA ASP A 189 0.31 -13.93 6.52
C ASP A 189 -0.57 -12.68 6.44
N SER A 190 -1.85 -12.84 6.75
CA SER A 190 -2.85 -11.77 6.70
C SER A 190 -2.46 -10.54 7.53
N SER A 191 -1.83 -10.72 8.69
CA SER A 191 -1.41 -9.61 9.56
C SER A 191 -0.34 -8.71 8.91
N SER A 192 0.49 -9.27 8.03
CA SER A 192 1.60 -8.55 7.38
C SER A 192 1.18 -7.66 6.20
N ILE A 193 -0.08 -7.79 5.76
CA ILE A 193 -0.63 -7.03 4.64
C ILE A 193 -1.67 -5.99 5.09
N LEU A 194 -2.13 -6.00 6.34
CA LEU A 194 -3.08 -5.02 6.83
C LEU A 194 -2.46 -3.61 6.82
N LEU A 195 -3.26 -2.62 6.43
CA LEU A 195 -2.83 -1.22 6.38
C LEU A 195 -2.85 -0.56 7.77
N ARG A 196 -3.74 -1.02 8.66
CA ARG A 196 -3.85 -0.60 10.06
C ARG A 196 -4.20 -1.81 10.93
N SER A 197 -3.83 -1.74 12.21
CA SER A 197 -4.20 -2.74 13.22
C SER A 197 -5.67 -2.61 13.64
N SER A 198 -6.20 -3.62 14.32
CA SER A 198 -7.52 -3.55 14.97
C SER A 198 -7.59 -2.39 15.98
N ASP A 199 -6.54 -2.22 16.77
CA ASP A 199 -6.47 -1.24 17.85
C ASP A 199 -6.56 0.18 17.31
N PHE A 200 -6.00 0.43 16.12
CA PHE A 200 -6.14 1.70 15.42
C PHE A 200 -7.62 2.04 15.15
N TYR A 201 -8.38 1.10 14.59
CA TYR A 201 -9.78 1.32 14.28
C TYR A 201 -10.60 1.56 15.55
N GLN A 202 -10.32 0.81 16.62
CA GLN A 202 -10.96 0.99 17.92
C GLN A 202 -10.62 2.36 18.53
N GLN A 203 -9.35 2.75 18.55
CA GLN A 203 -8.86 4.01 19.10
C GLN A 203 -9.56 5.22 18.47
N TYR A 204 -9.79 5.19 17.15
CA TYR A 204 -10.40 6.30 16.42
C TYR A 204 -11.90 6.12 16.15
N GLY A 205 -12.53 5.08 16.73
CA GLY A 205 -13.95 4.80 16.59
C GLY A 205 -14.38 4.65 15.12
N ILE A 206 -13.63 3.88 14.35
CA ILE A 206 -13.92 3.55 12.95
C ILE A 206 -14.42 2.10 12.93
N GLU A 207 -15.65 1.90 12.48
CA GLU A 207 -16.20 0.54 12.32
C GLU A 207 -15.78 -0.03 10.97
N VAL A 208 -15.32 -1.28 10.96
CA VAL A 208 -15.00 -2.02 9.73
C VAL A 208 -15.82 -3.29 9.71
N TRP A 209 -16.83 -3.33 8.84
CA TRP A 209 -17.71 -4.48 8.64
C TRP A 209 -17.19 -5.30 7.47
N THR A 210 -16.49 -6.38 7.78
CA THR A 210 -15.97 -7.35 6.80
C THR A 210 -17.04 -8.38 6.44
N GLN A 211 -16.86 -9.08 5.32
CA GLN A 211 -17.80 -10.09 4.81
C GLN A 211 -19.24 -9.56 4.62
N LYS A 212 -19.37 -8.27 4.31
CA LYS A 212 -20.64 -7.59 4.05
C LYS A 212 -20.60 -6.95 2.67
N GLU A 213 -21.46 -7.42 1.76
CA GLU A 213 -21.59 -6.82 0.43
C GLU A 213 -22.79 -5.88 0.40
N VAL A 214 -22.58 -4.62 0.00
CA VAL A 214 -23.68 -3.72 -0.34
C VAL A 214 -24.22 -4.09 -1.71
N VAL A 215 -25.48 -4.51 -1.77
CA VAL A 215 -26.14 -4.98 -2.99
C VAL A 215 -27.00 -3.91 -3.66
N SER A 216 -27.44 -2.88 -2.91
CA SER A 216 -28.13 -1.73 -3.48
C SER A 216 -27.96 -0.45 -2.65
N VAL A 217 -28.07 0.69 -3.32
CA VAL A 217 -28.03 2.03 -2.72
C VAL A 217 -29.31 2.76 -3.08
N ASN A 218 -30.05 3.23 -2.07
CA ASN A 218 -31.19 4.12 -2.23
C ASN A 218 -30.79 5.52 -1.76
N SER A 219 -30.42 6.38 -2.70
CA SER A 219 -29.97 7.75 -2.42
C SER A 219 -31.08 8.66 -1.91
N ALA A 220 -32.34 8.45 -2.34
CA ALA A 220 -33.49 9.23 -1.88
C ALA A 220 -33.77 9.01 -0.39
N ASN A 221 -33.72 7.74 0.05
CA ASN A 221 -33.95 7.38 1.46
C ASN A 221 -32.66 7.35 2.30
N LYS A 222 -31.52 7.71 1.69
CA LYS A 222 -30.18 7.63 2.27
C LYS A 222 -29.91 6.32 3.01
N ALA A 223 -30.11 5.21 2.31
CA ALA A 223 -29.95 3.87 2.87
C ALA A 223 -29.27 2.92 1.89
N VAL A 224 -28.54 1.93 2.40
CA VAL A 224 -27.97 0.83 1.63
C VAL A 224 -28.55 -0.50 2.11
N MET A 225 -28.72 -1.44 1.19
CA MET A 225 -29.07 -2.83 1.50
C MET A 225 -27.82 -3.69 1.44
N LEU A 226 -27.61 -4.48 2.49
CA LEU A 226 -26.55 -5.48 2.57
C LEU A 226 -27.06 -6.84 2.07
N ASN A 227 -26.14 -7.71 1.67
CA ASN A 227 -26.43 -9.07 1.19
C ASN A 227 -27.13 -9.97 2.22
N ASP A 228 -27.04 -9.64 3.50
CA ASP A 228 -27.70 -10.33 4.61
C ASP A 228 -29.07 -9.72 4.98
N GLY A 229 -29.57 -8.75 4.19
CA GLY A 229 -30.85 -8.09 4.41
C GLY A 229 -30.80 -6.91 5.39
N ILE A 230 -29.64 -6.57 5.96
CA ILE A 230 -29.51 -5.39 6.83
C ILE A 230 -29.67 -4.13 5.99
N LEU A 231 -30.56 -3.24 6.45
CA LEU A 231 -30.73 -1.89 5.91
C LEU A 231 -29.95 -0.87 6.74
N GLN A 232 -28.85 -0.33 6.21
CA GLN A 232 -28.03 0.66 6.89
C GLN A 232 -28.32 2.07 6.35
N ARG A 233 -28.81 2.96 7.22
CA ARG A 233 -29.00 4.39 6.91
C ARG A 233 -27.69 5.17 7.04
N TYR A 234 -27.55 6.25 6.27
CA TYR A 234 -26.38 7.11 6.33
C TYR A 234 -26.76 8.58 6.20
N ASN A 235 -25.89 9.47 6.62
CA ASN A 235 -26.04 10.91 6.36
C ASN A 235 -25.24 11.32 5.11
N GLN A 236 -24.03 10.76 4.98
CA GLN A 236 -23.17 10.87 3.80
C GLN A 236 -22.64 9.48 3.40
N LEU A 237 -22.39 9.31 2.11
CA LEU A 237 -21.95 8.04 1.52
C LEU A 237 -20.75 8.28 0.60
N LEU A 238 -19.72 7.46 0.76
CA LEU A 238 -18.65 7.30 -0.22
C LEU A 238 -18.77 5.93 -0.88
N ILE A 239 -18.76 5.89 -2.22
CA ILE A 239 -18.65 4.66 -3.00
C ILE A 239 -17.22 4.54 -3.52
N SER A 240 -16.47 3.59 -2.95
CA SER A 240 -15.04 3.36 -3.19
C SER A 240 -14.77 1.87 -3.42
N THR A 241 -15.64 1.22 -4.20
CA THR A 241 -15.67 -0.23 -4.47
C THR A 241 -14.54 -0.75 -5.34
N GLY A 242 -13.73 0.14 -5.93
CA GLY A 242 -12.59 -0.22 -6.77
C GLY A 242 -12.98 -0.94 -8.07
N CYS A 243 -12.07 -1.77 -8.57
CA CYS A 243 -12.24 -2.56 -9.80
C CYS A 243 -12.34 -4.06 -9.49
N ARG A 244 -12.85 -4.83 -10.46
CA ARG A 244 -12.89 -6.30 -10.42
C ARG A 244 -12.03 -6.88 -11.55
N ALA A 245 -11.32 -7.98 -11.28
CA ALA A 245 -10.64 -8.77 -12.29
C ALA A 245 -11.63 -9.23 -13.37
N ARG A 246 -11.22 -9.16 -14.64
CA ARG A 246 -12.06 -9.55 -15.77
C ARG A 246 -11.96 -11.07 -15.98
N PRO A 247 -13.06 -11.83 -15.88
CA PRO A 247 -13.05 -13.26 -16.17
C PRO A 247 -12.77 -13.52 -17.65
N LEU A 248 -12.28 -14.72 -17.97
CA LEU A 248 -12.21 -15.19 -19.35
C LEU A 248 -13.63 -15.44 -19.89
N SER A 249 -13.80 -15.19 -21.18
CA SER A 249 -15.08 -15.38 -21.88
C SER A 249 -14.90 -16.42 -22.98
N CYS A 250 -14.55 -17.65 -22.59
CA CYS A 250 -14.31 -18.77 -23.50
C CYS A 250 -14.78 -20.10 -22.88
N PRO A 251 -15.03 -21.15 -23.67
CA PRO A 251 -15.35 -22.49 -23.15
C PRO A 251 -14.33 -22.95 -22.10
N GLY A 252 -14.80 -23.52 -20.98
CA GLY A 252 -13.95 -23.99 -19.89
C GLY A 252 -13.46 -22.90 -18.92
N CYS A 253 -13.90 -21.64 -19.06
CA CYS A 253 -13.55 -20.56 -18.13
C CYS A 253 -14.11 -20.75 -16.69
N ASP A 254 -15.06 -21.69 -16.51
CA ASP A 254 -15.70 -22.07 -15.25
C ASP A 254 -15.02 -23.25 -14.55
N LEU A 255 -13.96 -23.83 -15.14
CA LEU A 255 -13.23 -24.95 -14.54
C LEU A 255 -12.53 -24.53 -13.25
N GLN A 256 -12.49 -25.43 -12.26
CA GLN A 256 -11.92 -25.16 -10.94
C GLN A 256 -10.46 -24.64 -10.95
N GLY A 257 -9.68 -24.98 -11.98
CA GLY A 257 -8.30 -24.53 -12.14
C GLY A 257 -8.15 -23.11 -12.70
N VAL A 258 -9.23 -22.50 -13.21
CA VAL A 258 -9.23 -21.13 -13.73
C VAL A 258 -9.51 -20.17 -12.58
N LYS A 259 -8.49 -19.42 -12.16
CA LYS A 259 -8.54 -18.52 -11.01
C LYS A 259 -8.34 -17.06 -11.42
N LEU A 260 -8.93 -16.14 -10.67
CA LEU A 260 -8.69 -14.71 -10.75
C LEU A 260 -7.96 -14.26 -9.49
N LEU A 261 -7.07 -13.26 -9.60
CA LEU A 261 -6.39 -12.66 -8.46
C LEU A 261 -7.03 -11.32 -8.11
N GLN A 262 -7.81 -11.27 -7.02
CA GLN A 262 -8.50 -10.06 -6.57
C GLN A 262 -8.48 -9.89 -5.04
N SER A 263 -8.61 -10.99 -4.31
CA SER A 263 -8.69 -11.05 -2.85
C SER A 263 -7.44 -11.69 -2.22
N TYR A 264 -7.34 -11.60 -0.89
CA TYR A 264 -6.29 -12.29 -0.13
C TYR A 264 -6.40 -13.81 -0.28
N GLU A 265 -7.62 -14.32 -0.24
CA GLU A 265 -7.95 -15.74 -0.42
C GLU A 265 -7.51 -16.23 -1.79
N ASP A 266 -7.77 -15.45 -2.85
CA ASP A 266 -7.36 -15.79 -4.22
C ASP A 266 -5.84 -15.96 -4.30
N ALA A 267 -5.08 -15.03 -3.71
CA ALA A 267 -3.62 -15.07 -3.73
C ALA A 267 -3.09 -16.35 -3.07
N ARG A 268 -3.63 -16.71 -1.91
CA ARG A 268 -3.25 -17.95 -1.22
C ARG A 268 -3.64 -19.20 -1.99
N GLU A 269 -4.85 -19.23 -2.54
CA GLU A 269 -5.34 -20.38 -3.29
C GLU A 269 -4.50 -20.62 -4.55
N ILE A 270 -4.20 -19.55 -5.29
CA ILE A 270 -3.34 -19.60 -6.49
C ILE A 270 -1.94 -20.10 -6.11
N HIS A 271 -1.33 -19.53 -5.07
CA HIS A 271 -0.01 -19.95 -4.61
C HIS A 271 0.03 -21.45 -4.29
N ASN A 272 -0.89 -21.91 -3.45
CA ASN A 272 -0.96 -23.31 -3.01
C ASN A 272 -1.22 -24.26 -4.18
N SER A 273 -2.11 -23.89 -5.11
CA SER A 273 -2.45 -24.70 -6.27
C SER A 273 -1.31 -24.82 -7.30
N CYS A 274 -0.36 -23.88 -7.26
CA CYS A 274 0.74 -23.84 -8.22
C CYS A 274 2.01 -24.56 -7.73
N LEU A 275 2.12 -24.92 -6.44
CA LEU A 275 3.32 -25.58 -5.89
C LEU A 275 3.62 -26.90 -6.62
N GLY A 276 4.75 -26.94 -7.33
CA GLY A 276 5.15 -28.11 -8.14
C GLY A 276 4.20 -28.45 -9.29
N GLN A 277 3.28 -27.56 -9.65
CA GLN A 277 2.33 -27.75 -10.77
C GLN A 277 2.71 -26.89 -11.97
N LYS A 278 2.10 -27.18 -13.13
CA LYS A 278 2.24 -26.31 -14.32
C LYS A 278 1.23 -25.18 -14.24
N ALA A 279 1.71 -23.94 -14.29
CA ALA A 279 0.88 -22.74 -14.23
C ALA A 279 0.85 -22.04 -15.60
N VAL A 280 -0.33 -21.59 -16.02
CA VAL A 280 -0.53 -20.73 -17.18
C VAL A 280 -1.13 -19.41 -16.72
N ILE A 281 -0.47 -18.31 -17.02
CA ILE A 281 -0.89 -16.95 -16.68
C ILE A 281 -1.40 -16.27 -17.94
N ILE A 282 -2.61 -15.73 -17.89
CA ILE A 282 -3.25 -15.11 -19.04
C ILE A 282 -3.24 -13.59 -18.83
N GLY A 283 -2.40 -12.90 -19.60
CA GLY A 283 -2.24 -11.45 -19.59
C GLY A 283 -0.83 -10.99 -19.17
N ALA A 284 -0.11 -10.37 -20.11
CA ALA A 284 1.25 -9.85 -19.92
C ALA A 284 1.29 -8.39 -19.43
N SER A 285 0.48 -8.09 -18.41
CA SER A 285 0.45 -6.77 -17.72
C SER A 285 1.20 -6.85 -16.39
N PHE A 286 1.19 -5.76 -15.59
CA PHE A 286 1.91 -5.70 -14.31
C PHE A 286 1.57 -6.87 -13.38
N ILE A 287 0.28 -7.13 -13.16
CA ILE A 287 -0.13 -8.22 -12.25
C ILE A 287 0.33 -9.58 -12.79
N GLY A 288 0.17 -9.84 -14.09
CA GLY A 288 0.57 -11.11 -14.69
C GLY A 288 2.08 -11.34 -14.63
N MET A 289 2.87 -10.31 -14.92
CA MET A 289 4.34 -10.35 -14.85
C MET A 289 4.83 -10.53 -13.40
N GLU A 290 4.21 -9.85 -12.43
CA GLU A 290 4.53 -10.01 -11.01
C GLU A 290 4.21 -11.44 -10.54
N VAL A 291 3.04 -11.99 -10.88
CA VAL A 291 2.65 -13.37 -10.54
C VAL A 291 3.59 -14.38 -11.21
N ALA A 292 3.97 -14.17 -12.47
CA ALA A 292 4.91 -15.05 -13.18
C ALA A 292 6.28 -15.07 -12.50
N SER A 293 6.79 -13.89 -12.14
CA SER A 293 8.04 -13.75 -11.39
C SER A 293 7.95 -14.41 -10.02
N PHE A 294 6.84 -14.23 -9.29
CA PHE A 294 6.66 -14.84 -7.98
C PHE A 294 6.58 -16.37 -8.06
N LEU A 295 5.96 -16.93 -9.10
CA LEU A 295 5.76 -18.38 -9.24
C LEU A 295 6.92 -19.12 -9.94
N SER A 296 7.87 -18.40 -10.55
CA SER A 296 8.91 -19.00 -11.42
C SER A 296 9.78 -20.06 -10.72
N ASP A 297 10.02 -19.90 -9.42
CA ASP A 297 10.79 -20.81 -8.57
C ASP A 297 9.92 -21.71 -7.67
N LYS A 298 8.58 -21.62 -7.77
CA LYS A 298 7.61 -22.34 -6.93
C LYS A 298 6.78 -23.37 -7.70
N ALA A 299 6.48 -23.06 -8.96
CA ALA A 299 5.76 -23.94 -9.87
C ALA A 299 6.73 -24.90 -10.59
N ALA A 300 6.22 -26.03 -11.11
CA ALA A 300 7.03 -26.91 -11.96
C ALA A 300 7.35 -26.27 -13.31
N SER A 301 6.45 -25.43 -13.82
CA SER A 301 6.71 -24.58 -14.99
C SER A 301 5.71 -23.43 -15.03
N VAL A 302 6.15 -22.25 -15.48
CA VAL A 302 5.27 -21.10 -15.71
C VAL A 302 5.25 -20.79 -17.21
N ALA A 303 4.04 -20.66 -17.76
CA ALA A 303 3.81 -20.14 -19.10
C ALA A 303 2.95 -18.87 -19.02
N MET A 304 3.20 -17.89 -19.88
CA MET A 304 2.43 -16.68 -20.01
C MET A 304 1.85 -16.54 -21.41
N VAL A 305 0.58 -16.18 -21.50
CA VAL A 305 -0.10 -15.86 -22.76
C VAL A 305 -0.41 -14.37 -22.81
N GLY A 306 0.07 -13.67 -23.84
CA GLY A 306 -0.09 -12.24 -24.02
C GLY A 306 -0.62 -11.88 -25.41
N SER A 307 -1.54 -10.90 -25.46
CA SER A 307 -2.16 -10.46 -26.72
C SER A 307 -1.39 -9.37 -27.48
N THR A 308 -0.21 -8.99 -26.98
CA THR A 308 0.72 -8.03 -27.59
C THR A 308 2.03 -8.75 -27.89
N ARG A 309 2.95 -8.10 -28.60
CA ARG A 309 4.23 -8.69 -28.99
C ARG A 309 5.19 -8.77 -27.82
N TYR A 310 5.16 -7.77 -26.94
CA TYR A 310 5.90 -7.76 -25.69
C TYR A 310 5.01 -7.39 -24.48
N PRO A 311 5.37 -7.82 -23.26
CA PRO A 311 4.77 -7.28 -22.03
C PRO A 311 4.88 -5.76 -21.99
N PHE A 312 3.93 -5.09 -21.32
CA PHE A 312 3.94 -3.62 -21.14
C PHE A 312 4.00 -2.75 -22.40
N GLU A 313 3.96 -3.31 -23.60
CA GLU A 313 4.22 -2.58 -24.86
C GLU A 313 3.38 -1.30 -24.98
N ARG A 314 2.09 -1.36 -24.61
CA ARG A 314 1.17 -0.22 -24.64
C ARG A 314 1.46 0.86 -23.60
N SER A 315 2.14 0.51 -22.51
CA SER A 315 2.36 1.40 -21.35
C SER A 315 3.79 1.92 -21.29
N LEU A 316 4.78 1.12 -21.64
CA LEU A 316 6.22 1.41 -21.48
C LEU A 316 7.02 1.28 -22.79
N GLY A 317 6.38 0.86 -23.89
CA GLY A 317 7.04 0.66 -25.18
C GLY A 317 7.67 -0.73 -25.35
N PRO A 318 7.99 -1.10 -26.60
CA PRO A 318 8.48 -2.44 -26.93
C PRO A 318 9.89 -2.73 -26.40
N GLU A 319 10.76 -1.73 -26.26
CA GLU A 319 12.13 -1.92 -25.75
C GLU A 319 12.13 -2.39 -24.29
N ILE A 320 11.36 -1.71 -23.44
CA ILE A 320 11.18 -2.09 -22.03
C ILE A 320 10.45 -3.42 -21.93
N GLY A 321 9.41 -3.61 -22.76
CA GLY A 321 8.68 -4.88 -22.82
C GLY A 321 9.59 -6.07 -23.12
N LYS A 322 10.44 -5.95 -24.15
CA LYS A 322 11.40 -6.99 -24.53
C LYS A 322 12.41 -7.27 -23.41
N MET A 323 12.97 -6.23 -22.80
CA MET A 323 13.91 -6.40 -21.69
C MET A 323 13.27 -7.15 -20.51
N THR A 324 12.08 -6.74 -20.08
CA THR A 324 11.38 -7.38 -18.95
C THR A 324 10.95 -8.82 -19.26
N MET A 325 10.59 -9.12 -20.51
CA MET A 325 10.33 -10.48 -20.98
C MET A 325 11.58 -11.36 -20.87
N GLN A 326 12.72 -10.89 -21.39
CA GLN A 326 14.00 -11.61 -21.34
C GLN A 326 14.42 -11.95 -19.89
N MET A 327 14.24 -11.00 -18.96
CA MET A 327 14.53 -11.24 -17.54
C MET A 327 13.75 -12.43 -16.95
N LEU A 328 12.49 -12.62 -17.35
CA LEU A 328 11.68 -13.76 -16.87
C LEU A 328 11.90 -15.03 -17.69
N GLU A 329 12.26 -14.92 -18.97
CA GLU A 329 12.71 -16.07 -19.77
C GLU A 329 13.96 -16.71 -19.16
N GLU A 330 14.91 -15.89 -18.68
CA GLU A 330 16.09 -16.34 -17.92
C GLU A 330 15.70 -17.03 -16.60
N GLN A 331 14.51 -16.77 -16.07
CA GLN A 331 13.91 -17.44 -14.92
C GLN A 331 12.98 -18.60 -15.30
N ASN A 332 13.15 -19.16 -16.51
CA ASN A 332 12.39 -20.30 -17.05
C ASN A 332 10.88 -20.05 -17.25
N VAL A 333 10.46 -18.78 -17.35
CA VAL A 333 9.08 -18.45 -17.77
C VAL A 333 8.98 -18.52 -19.28
N LYS A 334 8.03 -19.31 -19.79
CA LYS A 334 7.76 -19.41 -21.24
C LYS A 334 6.72 -18.39 -21.66
N PHE A 335 6.91 -17.71 -22.78
CA PHE A 335 5.97 -16.72 -23.29
C PHE A 335 5.35 -17.15 -24.62
N TYR A 336 4.05 -16.94 -24.72
CA TYR A 336 3.23 -17.09 -25.93
C TYR A 336 2.59 -15.74 -26.21
N MET A 337 3.28 -14.94 -27.02
CA MET A 337 2.92 -13.55 -27.33
C MET A 337 2.20 -13.47 -28.69
N ASP A 338 1.51 -12.36 -28.93
CA ASP A 338 0.56 -12.21 -30.05
C ASP A 338 -0.49 -13.34 -30.11
N ASP A 339 -0.84 -13.91 -28.96
CA ASP A 339 -1.70 -15.09 -28.83
C ASP A 339 -2.90 -14.80 -27.90
N ARG A 340 -3.94 -15.63 -28.00
CA ARG A 340 -5.17 -15.52 -27.21
C ARG A 340 -5.72 -16.88 -26.85
N VAL A 341 -6.22 -16.99 -25.63
CA VAL A 341 -6.92 -18.19 -25.16
C VAL A 341 -8.31 -18.28 -25.80
N THR A 342 -8.57 -19.42 -26.47
CA THR A 342 -9.86 -19.70 -27.13
C THR A 342 -10.73 -20.70 -26.37
N GLY A 343 -10.16 -21.45 -25.41
CA GLY A 343 -10.89 -22.33 -24.50
C GLY A 343 -9.97 -23.26 -23.69
N ASP A 344 -10.53 -23.87 -22.64
CA ASP A 344 -9.91 -24.97 -21.87
C ASP A 344 -10.69 -26.28 -22.13
N LYS A 345 -9.96 -27.32 -22.56
CA LYS A 345 -10.51 -28.57 -23.10
C LYS A 345 -10.65 -29.71 -22.08
N ARG A 346 -10.47 -29.50 -20.77
CA ARG A 346 -10.66 -30.58 -19.78
C ARG A 346 -12.04 -31.26 -19.84
N ARG A 347 -13.09 -30.58 -20.31
CA ARG A 347 -14.43 -31.17 -20.53
C ARG A 347 -14.51 -32.18 -21.69
N GLU A 348 -13.61 -32.13 -22.67
CA GLU A 348 -13.66 -33.03 -23.83
C GLU A 348 -13.16 -34.45 -23.49
N ARG A 349 -12.34 -34.61 -22.44
CA ARG A 349 -11.76 -35.92 -22.09
C ARG A 349 -12.65 -36.83 -21.24
N GLU A 350 -13.70 -36.32 -20.60
CA GLU A 350 -14.62 -37.16 -19.83
C GLU A 350 -15.72 -37.81 -20.69
N GLY A 351 -15.83 -37.43 -21.98
CA GLY A 351 -16.80 -37.99 -22.93
C GLY A 351 -16.21 -38.92 -24.00
N GLU A 352 -14.90 -38.89 -24.24
CA GLU A 352 -14.27 -39.67 -25.30
C GLU A 352 -13.13 -40.51 -24.74
N GLY A 353 -13.36 -41.82 -24.66
CA GLY A 353 -12.33 -42.79 -24.33
C GLY A 353 -11.23 -42.82 -25.39
N GLY A 354 -9.98 -42.67 -24.93
CA GLY A 354 -8.78 -43.17 -25.58
C GLY A 354 -8.22 -42.36 -26.75
N GLY A 355 -7.05 -41.77 -26.55
CA GLY A 355 -6.20 -41.26 -27.64
C GLY A 355 -5.13 -40.29 -27.16
N ALA A 356 -3.87 -40.73 -27.17
CA ALA A 356 -2.72 -39.92 -26.80
C ALA A 356 -2.31 -38.91 -27.88
N ASP A 357 -1.70 -37.83 -27.39
CA ASP A 357 -0.74 -36.93 -28.04
C ASP A 357 -1.07 -36.31 -29.41
N GLN A 358 -1.52 -35.05 -29.37
CA GLN A 358 -1.08 -33.99 -30.30
C GLN A 358 -1.34 -32.63 -29.65
N TRP A 359 -0.28 -32.04 -29.08
CA TRP A 359 -0.28 -30.66 -28.63
C TRP A 359 0.20 -29.81 -29.79
N TYR A 360 -0.58 -28.78 -30.15
CA TYR A 360 -0.28 -27.72 -31.11
C TYR A 360 -0.76 -27.95 -32.56
N SER A 361 -1.60 -27.04 -33.04
CA SER A 361 -1.85 -26.80 -34.47
C SER A 361 -1.47 -25.35 -34.76
N PRO A 362 -0.44 -25.07 -35.57
CA PRO A 362 -0.16 -23.72 -36.02
C PRO A 362 -1.23 -23.31 -37.04
N GLY A 363 -1.94 -22.22 -36.75
CA GLY A 363 -2.91 -21.61 -37.68
C GLY A 363 -2.21 -20.79 -38.76
N SER A 364 -2.72 -20.96 -39.98
CA SER A 364 -2.43 -20.20 -41.21
C SER A 364 -2.69 -18.71 -41.13
#